data_AF-A0A6S7HQD4-F1
#
_entry.id   AF-A0A6S7HQD4-F1
#
_cell.length_a   1.000
_cell.length_b   1.000
_cell.length_c   1.000
_cell.angle_alpha   90.00
_cell.angle_beta   90.00
_cell.angle_gamma   90.00
#
_symmetry.space_group_name_H-M   'P 1'
#
loop_
_entity.id
_entity.type
_entity.pdbx_description
1 polymer ?
#
loop_
_entity_poly.entity_id
_entity_poly.type
_entity_poly.pdbx_seq_one_letter_code
_entity_poly.pdbx_strand_id
1 'polypeptide(L)'
;MENLSDYSEDVQETLLMRARIANQDKTNMTICIHHSKMFGRVFERRFNKCCNIFNSHKVKAKGGHVIILHLAKQLREKGLDAITGWQLCRNCLQKATDEEQSVKTVDADDESDLDITDIEQDLARDAAKDVMNTSFEGLAVSPVKTHSLKATKNQ
;
A
#
# COMPACT_ATOMS: atom_id res chain seq x y z
N MET A 1 -8.09 26.66 -8.21
CA MET A 1 -7.67 25.54 -9.07
C MET A 1 -6.43 26.00 -9.81
N GLU A 2 -5.56 25.08 -10.23
CA GLU A 2 -4.31 25.36 -10.92
C GLU A 2 -4.35 24.67 -12.29
N ASN A 3 -3.74 25.27 -13.32
CA ASN A 3 -3.66 24.60 -14.61
C ASN A 3 -2.54 23.55 -14.55
N LEU A 4 -2.78 22.39 -15.13
CA LEU A 4 -1.76 21.34 -15.16
C LEU A 4 -0.56 21.76 -16.01
N SER A 5 -0.79 22.59 -17.04
CA SER A 5 0.26 23.18 -17.90
C SER A 5 1.27 24.07 -17.18
N ASP A 6 0.94 24.55 -15.98
CA ASP A 6 1.83 25.42 -15.19
C ASP A 6 2.98 24.64 -14.54
N TYR A 7 2.92 23.31 -14.57
CA TYR A 7 3.91 22.40 -14.01
C TYR A 7 4.88 21.87 -15.07
N SER A 8 6.08 21.45 -14.66
CA SER A 8 6.99 20.72 -15.56
C SER A 8 6.39 19.39 -16.00
N GLU A 9 6.78 18.89 -17.19
CA GLU A 9 6.24 17.65 -17.76
C GLU A 9 6.35 16.46 -16.79
N ASP A 10 7.49 16.30 -16.11
CA ASP A 10 7.69 15.24 -15.11
C ASP A 10 6.72 15.32 -13.94
N VAL A 11 6.41 16.55 -13.48
CA VAL A 11 5.46 16.78 -12.39
C VAL A 11 4.04 16.51 -12.88
N GLN A 12 3.68 16.98 -14.08
CA GLN A 12 2.40 16.68 -14.68
C GLN A 12 2.18 15.17 -14.78
N GLU A 13 3.18 14.44 -15.29
CA GLU A 13 3.11 13.00 -15.46
C GLU A 13 3.01 12.27 -14.12
N THR A 14 3.79 12.70 -13.13
CA THR A 14 3.71 12.17 -11.76
C THR A 14 2.31 12.34 -11.17
N LEU A 15 1.72 13.53 -11.31
CA LEU A 15 0.37 13.82 -10.81
C LEU A 15 -0.68 12.95 -11.52
N LEU A 16 -0.60 12.83 -12.84
CA LEU A 16 -1.53 12.02 -13.63
C LEU A 16 -1.40 10.52 -13.34
N MET A 17 -0.19 10.01 -13.14
CA MET A 17 0.04 8.63 -12.70
C MET A 17 -0.59 8.37 -11.33
N ARG A 18 -0.35 9.26 -10.36
CA ARG A 18 -0.91 9.14 -8.99
C ARG A 18 -2.43 9.25 -8.97
N ALA A 19 -3.01 10.00 -9.90
CA ALA A 19 -4.44 10.12 -10.11
C ALA A 19 -5.06 8.98 -10.96
N ARG A 20 -4.25 8.04 -11.48
CA ARG A 20 -4.67 6.94 -12.38
C ARG A 20 -5.34 7.39 -13.68
N ILE A 21 -4.91 8.53 -14.21
CA ILE A 21 -5.40 9.12 -15.47
C ILE A 21 -4.27 9.46 -16.44
N ALA A 22 -3.12 8.81 -16.32
CA ALA A 22 -1.93 9.04 -17.14
C ALA A 22 -2.16 8.93 -18.66
N ASN A 23 -3.18 8.17 -19.09
CA ASN A 23 -3.49 7.94 -20.50
C ASN A 23 -4.52 8.93 -21.07
N GLN A 24 -4.99 9.90 -20.27
CA GLN A 24 -5.95 10.90 -20.72
C GLN A 24 -5.26 12.06 -21.45
N ASP A 25 -5.99 12.71 -22.34
CA ASP A 25 -5.56 13.95 -22.95
C ASP A 25 -5.38 15.02 -21.86
N LYS A 26 -4.17 15.59 -21.78
CA LYS A 26 -3.78 16.58 -20.78
C LYS A 26 -4.28 17.98 -21.13
N THR A 27 -4.80 18.17 -22.34
CA THR A 27 -5.21 19.48 -22.86
C THR A 27 -6.31 20.08 -21.98
N ASN A 28 -6.08 21.30 -21.48
CA ASN A 28 -6.99 22.03 -20.59
C ASN A 28 -7.30 21.33 -19.25
N MET A 29 -6.46 20.38 -18.81
CA MET A 29 -6.63 19.79 -17.49
C MET A 29 -6.30 20.78 -16.38
N THR A 30 -7.14 20.78 -15.35
CA THR A 30 -6.90 21.53 -14.13
C THR A 30 -6.82 20.59 -12.93
N ILE A 31 -6.06 20.99 -11.92
CA ILE A 31 -5.96 20.28 -10.66
C ILE A 31 -6.43 21.19 -9.53
N CYS A 32 -7.26 20.64 -8.64
CA CYS A 32 -7.64 21.39 -7.45
C CYS A 32 -6.47 21.44 -6.45
N ILE A 33 -6.41 22.48 -5.62
CA ILE A 33 -5.34 22.68 -4.64
C ILE A 33 -5.22 21.47 -3.70
N HIS A 34 -6.35 20.84 -3.38
CA HIS A 34 -6.37 19.61 -2.58
C HIS A 34 -5.64 18.46 -3.28
N HIS A 35 -5.96 18.17 -4.54
CA HIS A 35 -5.32 17.10 -5.30
C HIS A 35 -3.85 17.40 -5.62
N SER A 36 -3.49 18.66 -5.89
CA SER A 36 -2.09 19.08 -6.04
C SER A 36 -1.28 18.76 -4.77
N LYS A 37 -1.83 19.06 -3.58
CA LYS A 37 -1.19 18.69 -2.31
C LYS A 37 -1.19 17.19 -2.06
N MET A 38 -2.30 16.51 -2.33
CA MET A 38 -2.48 15.09 -2.05
C MET A 38 -1.59 14.23 -2.94
N PHE A 39 -1.59 14.46 -4.25
CA PHE A 39 -0.76 13.75 -5.22
C PHE A 39 0.66 14.29 -5.29
N GLY A 40 0.94 15.50 -4.81
CA GLY A 40 2.30 16.02 -4.71
C GLY A 40 2.98 15.61 -3.41
N ARG A 41 2.69 16.34 -2.32
CA ARG A 41 3.48 16.33 -1.07
C ARG A 41 3.06 15.27 -0.05
N VAL A 42 1.84 14.75 -0.15
CA VAL A 42 1.26 13.87 0.87
C VAL A 42 1.23 12.41 0.42
N PHE A 43 1.31 12.16 -0.89
CA PHE A 43 1.12 10.84 -1.49
C PHE A 43 2.01 9.78 -0.85
N GLU A 44 3.32 9.96 -0.85
CA GLU A 44 4.30 8.99 -0.32
C GLU A 44 4.09 8.69 1.16
N ARG A 45 3.72 9.70 1.96
CA ARG A 45 3.42 9.53 3.38
C ARG A 45 2.16 8.69 3.60
N ARG A 46 1.18 8.79 2.71
CA ARG A 46 -0.10 8.06 2.79
C ARG A 46 0.03 6.63 2.24
N PHE A 47 0.85 6.43 1.22
CA PHE A 47 1.01 5.16 0.51
C PHE A 47 2.35 4.49 0.85
N ASN A 48 2.57 4.22 2.14
CA ASN A 48 3.79 3.60 2.69
C ASN A 48 3.73 2.06 2.80
N LYS A 49 2.79 1.43 2.11
CA LYS A 49 2.70 -0.03 2.04
C LYS A 49 3.50 -0.53 0.84
N CYS A 50 4.01 -1.76 0.93
CA CYS A 50 4.62 -2.40 -0.22
C CYS A 50 3.61 -2.39 -1.36
N CYS A 51 4.04 -1.93 -2.53
CA CYS A 51 3.15 -1.76 -3.64
C CYS A 51 2.65 -3.12 -4.07
N ASN A 52 1.34 -3.22 -4.22
CA ASN A 52 0.70 -4.48 -4.54
C ASN A 52 0.74 -4.75 -6.05
N ILE A 53 1.79 -4.33 -6.76
CA ILE A 53 1.91 -4.51 -8.22
C ILE A 53 1.90 -5.99 -8.62
N PHE A 54 2.23 -6.87 -7.68
CA PHE A 54 2.17 -8.33 -7.83
C PHE A 54 1.04 -8.97 -7.00
N ASN A 55 0.12 -8.18 -6.43
CA ASN A 55 -0.95 -8.64 -5.53
C ASN A 55 -0.52 -9.54 -4.34
N SER A 56 0.75 -9.48 -3.93
CA SER A 56 1.37 -10.50 -3.08
C SER A 56 1.57 -10.10 -1.61
N HIS A 57 1.41 -8.83 -1.24
CA HIS A 57 1.77 -8.35 0.09
C HIS A 57 0.70 -7.43 0.71
N LYS A 58 0.34 -7.68 1.99
CA LYS A 58 -0.52 -6.79 2.79
C LYS A 58 0.25 -5.95 3.82
N VAL A 59 1.57 -6.14 3.92
CA VAL A 59 2.43 -5.58 4.98
C VAL A 59 3.11 -4.28 4.53
N LYS A 60 3.44 -3.41 5.49
CA LYS A 60 4.24 -2.20 5.24
C LYS A 60 5.63 -2.58 4.73
N ALA A 61 6.14 -1.86 3.72
CA ALA A 61 7.51 -2.06 3.27
C ALA A 61 8.48 -1.44 4.28
N LYS A 62 9.12 -2.24 5.14
CA LYS A 62 10.27 -1.77 5.93
C LYS A 62 11.46 -1.61 4.99
N GLY A 63 12.03 -0.40 4.90
CA GLY A 63 13.18 -0.11 4.04
C GLY A 63 12.89 -0.21 2.53
N GLY A 64 11.66 0.07 2.10
CA GLY A 64 11.27 -0.05 0.71
C GLY A 64 11.84 1.04 -0.21
N HIS A 65 12.14 0.67 -1.45
CA HIS A 65 12.55 1.59 -2.52
C HIS A 65 11.34 2.36 -3.07
N VAL A 66 11.43 3.68 -3.13
CA VAL A 66 10.39 4.51 -3.73
C VAL A 66 10.44 4.40 -5.25
N ILE A 67 9.31 4.10 -5.87
CA ILE A 67 9.15 4.10 -7.32
C ILE A 67 9.20 5.54 -7.82
N ILE A 68 10.31 5.91 -8.44
CA ILE A 68 10.46 7.19 -9.15
C ILE A 68 9.82 7.13 -10.54
N LEU A 69 9.63 8.29 -11.19
CA LEU A 69 8.97 8.41 -12.49
C LEU A 69 9.54 7.47 -13.56
N HIS A 70 10.87 7.43 -13.68
CA HIS A 70 11.54 6.58 -14.66
C HIS A 70 11.26 5.09 -14.42
N LEU A 71 11.39 4.63 -13.17
CA LEU A 71 11.09 3.24 -12.81
C LEU A 71 9.60 2.91 -13.02
N ALA A 72 8.69 3.84 -12.71
CA ALA A 72 7.26 3.64 -12.95
C ALA A 72 6.96 3.40 -14.44
N LYS A 73 7.61 4.14 -15.34
CA LYS A 73 7.49 3.95 -16.80
C LYS A 73 7.96 2.56 -17.22
N GLN A 74 9.17 2.19 -16.82
CA GLN A 74 9.74 0.87 -17.13
C GLN A 74 8.84 -0.27 -16.65
N LEU A 75 8.30 -0.18 -15.43
CA LEU A 75 7.41 -1.21 -14.89
C LEU A 75 6.06 -1.27 -15.62
N ARG A 76 5.52 -0.12 -16.04
CA ARG A 76 4.29 -0.06 -16.84
C ARG A 76 4.47 -0.61 -18.25
N GLU A 77 5.63 -0.41 -18.87
CA GLU A 77 5.98 -1.02 -20.15
C GLU A 77 5.99 -2.56 -20.05
N LYS A 78 6.38 -3.10 -18.89
CA LYS A 78 6.27 -4.53 -18.55
C LYS A 78 4.84 -4.98 -18.18
N GLY A 79 3.85 -4.10 -18.25
CA GLY A 79 2.45 -4.40 -17.92
C GLY A 79 2.12 -4.40 -16.42
N LEU A 80 2.99 -3.88 -15.55
CA LEU A 80 2.75 -3.78 -14.12
C LEU A 80 2.03 -2.46 -13.78
N ASP A 81 1.05 -2.50 -12.85
CA ASP A 81 0.33 -1.30 -12.35
C ASP A 81 1.20 -0.48 -11.37
N ALA A 82 2.36 -0.04 -11.81
CA ALA A 82 3.27 0.78 -11.00
C ALA A 82 2.82 2.25 -10.97
N ILE A 83 2.93 2.89 -9.80
CA ILE A 83 2.61 4.31 -9.61
C ILE A 83 3.80 4.99 -8.94
N THR A 84 4.10 6.21 -9.36
CA THR A 84 5.14 7.05 -8.74
C THR A 84 4.87 7.32 -7.27
N GLY A 85 5.89 7.20 -6.43
CA GLY A 85 5.79 7.39 -4.97
C GLY A 85 5.31 6.17 -4.19
N TRP A 86 4.92 5.07 -4.85
CA TRP A 86 4.72 3.80 -4.17
C TRP A 86 6.05 3.20 -3.73
N GLN A 87 6.03 2.34 -2.70
CA GLN A 87 7.24 1.70 -2.18
C GLN A 87 7.30 0.22 -2.54
N LEU A 88 8.45 -0.24 -3.02
CA LEU A 88 8.75 -1.66 -3.26
C LEU A 88 9.59 -2.19 -2.11
N CYS A 89 9.23 -3.34 -1.53
CA CYS A 89 10.19 -4.08 -0.72
C CYS A 89 11.31 -4.62 -1.61
N ARG A 90 12.44 -5.04 -1.00
CA ARG A 90 13.58 -5.61 -1.74
C ARG A 90 13.17 -6.75 -2.68
N ASN A 91 12.31 -7.65 -2.21
CA ASN A 91 11.83 -8.79 -3.01
C ASN A 91 10.97 -8.35 -4.19
N CYS A 92 10.09 -7.36 -4.01
CA CYS A 92 9.27 -6.85 -5.10
C CYS A 92 10.11 -6.05 -6.11
N LEU A 93 11.11 -5.30 -5.65
CA LEU A 93 12.04 -4.60 -6.54
C LEU A 93 12.81 -5.61 -7.39
N GLN A 94 13.36 -6.63 -6.75
CA GLN A 94 14.13 -7.66 -7.42
C GLN A 94 13.30 -8.39 -8.50
N LYS A 95 12.07 -8.81 -8.17
CA LYS A 95 11.15 -9.40 -9.17
C LYS A 95 10.83 -8.46 -10.33
N ALA A 96 10.76 -7.16 -10.08
CA ALA A 96 10.50 -6.16 -11.09
C ALA A 96 11.71 -5.93 -12.04
N THR A 97 12.93 -6.09 -11.53
CA THR A 97 14.18 -5.85 -12.26
C THR A 97 14.76 -7.10 -12.92
N ASP A 98 14.56 -8.29 -12.36
CA ASP A 98 15.32 -9.51 -12.69
C ASP A 98 14.86 -10.27 -13.96
N GLU A 99 14.14 -9.63 -14.88
CA GLU A 99 13.78 -10.29 -16.16
C GLU A 99 14.94 -10.37 -17.18
N GLU A 100 16.18 -10.08 -16.76
CA GLU A 100 17.39 -10.46 -17.50
C GLU A 100 18.43 -11.11 -16.57
N GLN A 101 18.09 -12.20 -15.88
CA GLN A 101 19.07 -13.25 -15.56
C GLN A 101 18.41 -14.50 -14.97
N SER A 102 18.47 -15.58 -15.75
CA SER A 102 18.34 -16.94 -15.23
C SER A 102 19.49 -17.23 -14.27
N VAL A 103 19.26 -17.16 -12.96
CA VAL A 103 20.10 -17.89 -12.00
C VAL A 103 19.19 -18.54 -10.95
N LYS A 104 19.03 -19.85 -11.09
CA LYS A 104 18.72 -20.72 -9.96
C LYS A 104 19.91 -20.65 -8.99
N THR A 105 19.68 -20.29 -7.75
CA THR A 105 20.42 -20.87 -6.63
C THR A 105 19.43 -21.20 -5.52
N VAL A 106 19.18 -22.50 -5.41
CA VAL A 106 18.73 -23.17 -4.20
C VAL A 106 19.91 -23.27 -3.21
N ASP A 107 19.56 -23.32 -1.92
CA ASP A 107 20.35 -23.75 -0.75
C ASP A 107 21.34 -22.70 -0.16
N ALA A 108 21.45 -22.44 1.16
CA ALA A 108 20.87 -23.02 2.38
C ALA A 108 21.04 -22.05 3.59
N ASP A 109 20.28 -22.32 4.66
CA ASP A 109 20.55 -22.08 6.10
C ASP A 109 20.53 -20.65 6.68
N ASP A 110 19.41 -20.31 7.35
CA ASP A 110 19.46 -19.79 8.73
C ASP A 110 18.15 -20.12 9.47
N GLU A 111 18.21 -21.19 10.26
CA GLU A 111 17.19 -21.63 11.22
C GLU A 111 17.14 -20.66 12.41
N SER A 112 15.99 -20.01 12.62
CA SER A 112 15.61 -19.52 13.95
C SER A 112 14.12 -19.76 14.20
N ASP A 113 13.84 -20.99 14.61
CA ASP A 113 12.95 -21.37 15.71
C ASP A 113 12.02 -20.26 16.24
N LEU A 114 10.75 -20.24 15.78
CA LEU A 114 9.67 -19.51 16.43
C LEU A 114 8.39 -20.36 16.46
N ASP A 115 8.04 -20.71 17.70
CA ASP A 115 6.91 -21.49 18.21
C ASP A 115 5.64 -21.56 17.34
N ILE A 116 5.24 -22.80 17.09
CA ILE A 116 3.93 -23.22 16.57
C ILE A 116 2.93 -23.21 17.75
N THR A 117 2.39 -22.06 18.16
CA THR A 117 1.23 -22.02 19.10
C THR A 117 0.19 -20.91 18.89
N ASP A 118 0.21 -20.16 17.78
CA ASP A 118 -0.68 -18.98 17.65
C ASP A 118 -1.90 -19.17 16.71
N ILE A 119 -2.09 -20.35 16.11
CA ILE A 119 -3.23 -20.59 15.20
C ILE A 119 -4.55 -20.87 15.95
N GLU A 120 -4.49 -21.34 17.20
CA GLU A 120 -5.69 -21.71 17.96
C GLU A 120 -6.34 -20.54 18.73
N GLN A 121 -5.63 -19.42 18.93
CA GLN A 121 -6.18 -18.28 19.68
C GLN A 121 -7.06 -17.34 18.85
N ASP A 122 -6.92 -17.35 17.52
CA ASP A 122 -7.71 -16.47 16.64
C ASP A 122 -9.13 -17.00 16.39
N LEU A 123 -9.35 -18.31 16.44
CA LEU A 123 -10.68 -18.92 16.25
C LEU A 123 -11.60 -18.76 17.48
N ALA A 124 -11.05 -18.62 18.69
CA ALA A 124 -11.84 -18.39 19.90
C ALA A 124 -12.29 -16.92 20.07
N ARG A 125 -11.62 -15.97 19.41
CA ARG A 125 -11.90 -14.53 19.55
C ARG A 125 -13.05 -14.05 18.66
N ASP A 126 -13.35 -14.73 17.56
CA ASP A 126 -14.47 -14.38 16.68
C ASP A 126 -15.82 -14.89 17.20
N ALA A 127 -15.86 -16.02 17.94
CA ALA A 127 -17.08 -16.49 18.59
C ALA A 127 -17.61 -15.54 19.68
N ALA A 128 -16.73 -14.75 20.33
CA ALA A 128 -17.14 -13.79 21.36
C ALA A 128 -17.68 -12.46 20.82
N LYS A 129 -17.45 -12.12 19.53
CA LYS A 129 -17.98 -10.89 18.91
C LYS A 129 -19.43 -11.04 18.48
N ASP A 130 -19.84 -12.23 18.04
CA ASP A 130 -21.21 -12.47 17.58
C ASP A 130 -22.22 -12.54 18.73
N VAL A 131 -21.79 -12.92 19.95
CA VAL A 131 -22.68 -12.96 21.13
C VAL A 131 -23.00 -11.56 21.67
N MET A 132 -22.15 -10.55 21.44
CA MET A 132 -22.39 -9.18 21.95
C MET A 132 -23.17 -8.28 20.98
N ASN A 133 -23.16 -8.57 19.67
CA ASN A 133 -23.91 -7.78 18.68
C ASN A 133 -25.42 -8.09 18.67
N THR A 134 -25.85 -9.23 19.22
CA THR A 134 -27.28 -9.57 19.32
C THR A 134 -28.02 -8.79 20.41
N SER A 135 -27.30 -8.09 21.32
CA SER A 135 -27.92 -7.32 22.40
C SER A 135 -28.23 -5.86 22.03
N PHE A 136 -27.79 -5.36 20.88
CA PHE A 136 -27.96 -3.94 20.48
C PHE A 136 -29.01 -3.69 19.38
N GLU A 137 -29.52 -4.73 18.72
CA GLU A 137 -30.58 -4.58 17.71
C GLU A 137 -31.92 -4.11 18.31
N GLY A 138 -32.11 -4.26 19.63
CA GLY A 138 -33.29 -3.78 20.36
C GLY A 138 -33.32 -2.28 20.66
N LEU A 139 -32.26 -1.51 20.37
CA LEU A 139 -32.17 -0.08 20.74
C LEU A 139 -31.93 0.88 19.56
N ALA A 140 -32.00 0.42 18.31
CA ALA A 140 -31.94 1.26 17.10
C ALA A 140 -30.80 2.30 17.09
N VAL A 141 -29.63 1.94 17.62
CA VAL A 141 -28.43 2.79 17.61
C VAL A 141 -27.30 2.08 16.88
N SER A 142 -26.50 2.85 16.13
CA SER A 142 -25.38 2.30 15.37
C SER A 142 -24.24 1.81 16.29
N PRO A 143 -23.55 0.71 15.93
CA PRO A 143 -22.46 0.18 16.74
C PRO A 143 -21.33 1.20 16.93
N VAL A 144 -20.96 1.46 18.19
CA VAL A 144 -19.83 2.32 18.55
C VAL A 144 -18.52 1.57 18.34
N LYS A 145 -17.61 2.13 17.54
CA LYS A 145 -16.21 1.66 17.45
C LYS A 145 -15.50 1.97 18.76
N THR A 146 -15.29 0.97 19.61
CA THR A 146 -14.40 1.10 20.77
C THR A 146 -12.97 0.79 20.37
N HIS A 147 -12.04 1.69 20.71
CA HIS A 147 -10.61 1.40 20.64
C HIS A 147 -10.21 0.59 21.89
N SER A 148 -9.39 -0.45 21.69
CA SER A 148 -9.04 -1.43 22.72
C SER A 148 -8.42 -0.79 23.98
N LEU A 149 -8.98 -1.11 25.14
CA LEU A 149 -8.36 -0.83 26.44
C LEU A 149 -7.20 -1.82 26.65
N LYS A 150 -6.01 -1.32 26.96
CA LYS A 150 -4.88 -2.15 27.38
C LYS A 150 -5.13 -2.63 28.81
N ALA A 151 -5.20 -3.95 29.01
CA ALA A 151 -5.22 -4.54 30.33
C ALA A 151 -3.85 -4.34 31.00
N THR A 152 -3.81 -3.57 32.09
CA THR A 152 -2.66 -3.51 33.00
C THR A 152 -2.69 -4.75 33.91
N LYS A 153 -1.72 -5.66 33.76
CA LYS A 153 -1.43 -6.67 34.78
C LYS A 153 -0.69 -6.00 35.93
N ASN A 154 -1.29 -5.95 37.11
CA ASN A 154 -0.55 -5.76 38.36
C ASN A 154 -0.10 -7.14 38.85
N GLN A 155 1.20 -7.25 39.15
CA GLN A 155 1.76 -8.27 40.05
C GLN A 155 1.42 -7.93 41.49
#